data_AF-A0A5C6A7A4-F1
#
_entry.id   AF-A0A5C6A7A4-F1
#
_cell.length_a   1.000
_cell.length_b   1.000
_cell.length_c   1.000
_cell.angle_alpha   90.00
_cell.angle_beta   90.00
_cell.angle_gamma   90.00
#
_symmetry.space_group_name_H-M   'P 1'
#
loop_
_entity.id
_entity.type
_entity.pdbx_description
1 polymer ?
#
loop_
_entity_poly.entity_id
_entity_poly.type
_entity_poly.pdbx_seq_one_letter_code
_entity_poly.pdbx_strand_id
1 'polypeptide(L)'
;MANPGEPLRSRSPTGRGVYVVSPGDDFWILLGVRIALAGGLYPVVVFALWILITTALSLVALLGLGQGQPLLGCLAGAAAVLLASPAQFGIGFLWTGVVALVTLPLLFVVTTLCVERHAARDSIGRLGGSLVAAVATLPIGLLIAVNFTNWDALIVAVLGQLHVALAIAMGQVAGSLAGVADLRRRYHGRHNKSPVQFSIWQLLAVTVPLSALLAFLQLTDLLTPTMAMALFGAAFCAVLTWPPSTWLVNHWLDRRLRRRRAARLAERST
;
A
#
# COMPACT_ATOMS: atom_id res chain seq x y z
N MET A 1 52.65 -1.07 -8.63
CA MET A 1 52.13 -2.45 -8.61
C MET A 1 50.83 -2.43 -7.83
N ALA A 2 49.70 -2.58 -8.51
CA ALA A 2 48.36 -2.52 -7.91
C ALA A 2 47.90 -3.94 -7.52
N ASN A 3 47.19 -4.04 -6.41
CA ASN A 3 46.74 -5.30 -5.80
C ASN A 3 45.67 -6.00 -6.67
N PRO A 4 45.85 -7.26 -7.10
CA PRO A 4 44.95 -7.92 -8.06
C PRO A 4 43.75 -8.61 -7.39
N GLY A 5 43.01 -7.91 -6.55
CA GLY A 5 41.95 -8.54 -5.74
C GLY A 5 40.71 -7.71 -5.41
N GLU A 6 40.61 -6.45 -5.84
CA GLU A 6 39.36 -5.71 -5.65
C GLU A 6 38.39 -5.97 -6.81
N PRO A 7 37.19 -6.53 -6.57
CA PRO A 7 36.16 -6.55 -7.59
C PRO A 7 35.88 -5.10 -7.97
N LEU A 8 36.07 -4.79 -9.25
CA LEU A 8 35.77 -3.51 -9.88
C LEU A 8 34.34 -3.10 -9.52
N ARG A 9 34.18 -2.32 -8.44
CA ARG A 9 32.97 -1.53 -8.22
C ARG A 9 32.92 -0.56 -9.39
N SER A 10 32.10 -0.89 -10.38
CA SER A 10 31.82 -0.02 -11.52
C SER A 10 31.26 1.30 -10.98
N ARG A 11 32.16 2.26 -10.74
CA ARG A 11 31.79 3.65 -10.52
C ARG A 11 31.22 4.12 -11.85
N SER A 12 29.91 4.27 -11.95
CA SER A 12 29.35 4.93 -13.11
C SER A 12 29.94 6.35 -13.18
N PRO A 13 30.31 6.87 -14.36
CA PRO A 13 31.08 8.12 -14.49
C PRO A 13 30.25 9.37 -14.19
N THR A 14 28.95 9.24 -13.94
CA THR A 14 28.06 10.36 -13.66
C THR A 14 28.01 10.59 -12.17
N GLY A 15 28.66 11.66 -11.68
CA GLY A 15 28.66 12.12 -10.28
C GLY A 15 27.29 12.48 -9.67
N ARG A 16 26.19 12.07 -10.30
CA ARG A 16 24.87 11.92 -9.71
C ARG A 16 24.59 10.42 -9.69
N GLY A 17 24.69 9.81 -8.50
CA GLY A 17 24.34 8.41 -8.28
C GLY A 17 22.90 8.15 -8.70
N VAL A 18 22.71 7.72 -9.94
CA VAL A 18 21.47 7.25 -10.50
C VAL A 18 21.53 5.73 -10.35
N TYR A 19 20.77 5.21 -9.39
CA TYR A 19 20.81 3.81 -9.01
C TYR A 19 19.87 2.99 -9.88
N VAL A 20 20.45 2.24 -10.80
CA VAL A 20 19.76 1.18 -11.54
C VAL A 20 19.16 0.20 -10.52
N VAL A 21 17.84 0.03 -10.55
CA VAL A 21 17.14 -0.97 -9.74
C VAL A 21 17.41 -2.33 -10.39
N SER A 22 18.36 -3.08 -9.84
CA SER A 22 18.62 -4.44 -10.32
C SER A 22 17.49 -5.38 -9.87
N PRO A 23 17.01 -6.31 -10.72
CA PRO A 23 16.01 -7.31 -10.33
C PRO A 23 16.42 -8.19 -9.15
N GLY A 24 17.72 -8.28 -8.85
CA GLY A 24 18.27 -8.99 -7.68
C GLY A 24 18.46 -8.13 -6.43
N ASP A 25 18.03 -6.86 -6.42
CA ASP A 25 18.13 -6.04 -5.20
C ASP A 25 17.08 -6.49 -4.17
N ASP A 26 17.53 -6.67 -2.91
CA ASP A 26 16.69 -6.94 -1.71
C ASP A 26 15.46 -6.04 -1.58
N PHE A 27 15.45 -4.89 -2.28
CA PHE A 27 14.35 -3.94 -2.33
C PHE A 27 13.01 -4.60 -2.72
N TRP A 28 12.95 -5.39 -3.80
CA TRP A 28 11.68 -5.94 -4.30
C TRP A 28 11.11 -6.99 -3.35
N ILE A 29 11.99 -7.80 -2.76
CA ILE A 29 11.63 -8.77 -1.73
C ILE A 29 11.13 -8.04 -0.48
N LEU A 30 11.85 -7.02 -0.02
CA LEU A 30 11.45 -6.21 1.14
C LEU A 30 10.12 -5.48 0.89
N LEU A 31 9.91 -4.99 -0.33
CA LEU A 31 8.66 -4.35 -0.76
C LEU A 31 7.51 -5.34 -0.67
N GLY A 32 7.66 -6.53 -1.27
CA GLY A 32 6.66 -7.60 -1.21
C GLY A 32 6.31 -8.01 0.22
N VAL A 33 7.31 -8.27 1.06
CA VAL A 33 7.11 -8.65 2.46
C VAL A 33 6.36 -7.57 3.23
N ARG A 34 6.71 -6.29 3.05
CA ARG A 34 6.01 -5.20 3.76
C ARG A 34 4.59 -5.02 3.30
N ILE A 35 4.32 -5.15 2.01
CA ILE A 35 2.98 -5.10 1.46
C ILE A 35 2.16 -6.29 1.99
N ALA A 36 2.71 -7.50 2.02
CA ALA A 36 2.04 -8.67 2.58
C ALA A 36 1.73 -8.50 4.09
N LEU A 37 2.68 -7.98 4.87
CA LEU A 37 2.45 -7.64 6.28
C LEU A 37 1.32 -6.61 6.45
N ALA A 38 1.26 -5.60 5.58
CA ALA A 38 0.17 -4.64 5.58
C ALA A 38 -1.17 -5.29 5.21
N GLY A 39 -1.17 -6.23 4.27
CA GLY A 39 -2.32 -7.04 3.91
C GLY A 39 -2.84 -7.93 5.05
N GLY A 40 -1.95 -8.42 5.91
CA GLY A 40 -2.33 -9.12 7.15
C GLY A 40 -2.85 -8.18 8.24
N LEU A 41 -2.22 -7.02 8.42
CA LEU A 41 -2.66 -6.03 9.42
C LEU A 41 -3.99 -5.37 9.06
N TYR A 42 -4.25 -5.17 7.76
CA TYR A 42 -5.43 -4.49 7.25
C TYR A 42 -6.76 -5.06 7.78
N PRO A 43 -7.07 -6.37 7.64
CA PRO A 43 -8.33 -6.91 8.15
C PRO A 43 -8.43 -6.73 9.67
N VAL A 44 -7.35 -6.91 10.42
CA VAL A 44 -7.34 -6.70 11.88
C VAL A 44 -7.71 -5.26 12.24
N VAL A 45 -7.15 -4.28 11.53
CA VAL A 45 -7.47 -2.85 11.73
C VAL A 45 -8.92 -2.55 11.38
N VAL A 46 -9.42 -3.08 10.25
CA VAL A 46 -10.81 -2.86 9.83
C VAL A 46 -11.78 -3.45 10.84
N PHE A 47 -11.56 -4.69 11.28
CA PHE A 47 -12.42 -5.35 12.25
C PHE A 47 -12.38 -4.64 13.62
N ALA A 48 -11.20 -4.18 14.06
CA ALA A 48 -11.08 -3.39 15.28
C ALA A 48 -11.85 -2.06 15.20
N LEU A 49 -11.75 -1.36 14.06
CA LEU A 49 -12.54 -0.14 13.81
C LEU A 49 -14.04 -0.43 13.80
N TRP A 50 -14.46 -1.54 13.18
CA TRP A 50 -15.85 -1.95 13.16
C TRP A 50 -16.40 -2.19 14.56
N ILE A 51 -15.68 -2.95 15.41
CA ILE A 51 -16.07 -3.16 16.81
C ILE A 51 -16.16 -1.85 17.56
N LEU A 52 -15.18 -0.95 17.38
CA LEU A 52 -15.18 0.34 18.06
C LEU A 52 -16.43 1.13 17.71
N ILE A 53 -16.80 1.17 16.43
CA ILE A 53 -18.01 1.84 15.94
C ILE A 53 -19.27 1.18 16.52
N THR A 54 -19.41 -0.14 16.42
CA THR A 54 -20.60 -0.84 16.93
C THR A 54 -20.73 -0.73 18.45
N THR A 55 -19.63 -0.76 19.18
CA THR A 55 -19.60 -0.57 20.64
C THR A 55 -19.98 0.86 21.00
N ALA A 56 -19.46 1.87 20.30
CA ALA A 56 -19.83 3.26 20.51
C ALA A 56 -21.31 3.52 20.25
N LEU A 57 -21.85 3.00 19.14
CA LEU A 57 -23.29 3.10 18.83
C LEU A 57 -24.16 2.40 19.88
N SER A 58 -23.73 1.22 20.34
CA SER A 58 -24.43 0.46 21.38
C SER A 58 -24.41 1.18 22.73
N LEU A 59 -23.32 1.86 23.08
CA LEU A 59 -23.22 2.69 24.28
C LEU A 59 -24.13 3.92 24.20
N VAL A 60 -24.20 4.58 23.05
CA VAL A 60 -25.14 5.70 22.83
C VAL A 60 -26.59 5.23 22.97
N ALA A 61 -26.93 4.07 22.41
CA ALA A 61 -28.25 3.49 22.54
C ALA A 61 -28.58 3.11 24.00
N LEU A 62 -27.62 2.53 24.73
CA LEU A 62 -27.76 2.19 26.15
C LEU A 62 -28.02 3.44 27.01
N LEU A 63 -27.26 4.52 26.78
CA LEU A 63 -27.37 5.78 27.53
C LEU A 63 -28.61 6.60 27.15
N GLY A 64 -29.09 6.47 25.90
CA GLY A 64 -30.25 7.22 25.38
C GLY A 64 -31.60 6.52 25.54
N LEU A 65 -31.64 5.18 25.60
CA LEU A 65 -32.88 4.39 25.57
C LEU A 65 -33.05 3.44 26.77
N GLY A 66 -32.09 3.38 27.70
CA GLY A 66 -32.21 2.62 28.95
C GLY A 66 -32.28 1.09 28.80
N GLN A 67 -31.97 0.54 27.62
CA GLN A 67 -32.01 -0.90 27.39
C GLN A 67 -30.70 -1.57 27.82
N GLY A 68 -30.72 -2.36 28.91
CA GLY A 68 -29.53 -2.93 29.58
C GLY A 68 -28.87 -4.16 28.93
N GLN A 69 -29.33 -4.64 27.78
CA GLN A 69 -28.80 -5.84 27.09
C GLN A 69 -27.60 -5.66 26.11
N PRO A 70 -27.21 -4.46 25.60
CA PRO A 70 -26.27 -4.34 24.49
C PRO A 70 -24.79 -4.49 24.90
N LEU A 71 -24.44 -4.37 26.18
CA LEU A 71 -23.02 -4.35 26.62
C LEU A 71 -22.35 -5.74 26.55
N LEU A 72 -23.07 -6.80 26.96
CA LEU A 72 -22.57 -8.18 26.94
C LEU A 72 -22.34 -8.68 25.51
N GLY A 73 -23.23 -8.34 24.58
CA GLY A 73 -23.06 -8.62 23.16
C GLY A 73 -21.85 -7.91 22.55
N CYS A 74 -21.57 -6.66 22.96
CA CYS A 74 -20.39 -5.92 22.53
C CYS A 74 -19.08 -6.56 23.03
N LEU A 75 -19.04 -6.97 24.31
CA LEU A 75 -17.87 -7.63 24.89
C LEU A 75 -17.62 -9.01 24.26
N ALA A 76 -18.68 -9.79 24.01
CA ALA A 76 -18.58 -11.07 23.31
C ALA A 76 -18.08 -10.88 21.86
N GLY A 77 -18.56 -9.86 21.15
CA GLY A 77 -18.07 -9.51 19.81
C GLY A 77 -16.61 -9.07 19.79
N ALA A 78 -16.18 -8.27 20.77
CA ALA A 78 -14.78 -7.86 20.91
C ALA A 78 -13.86 -9.06 21.19
N ALA A 79 -14.27 -9.97 22.06
CA ALA A 79 -13.54 -11.20 22.36
C ALA A 79 -13.43 -12.11 21.12
N ALA A 80 -14.52 -12.27 20.36
CA ALA A 80 -14.53 -13.06 19.14
C ALA A 80 -13.54 -12.54 18.08
N VAL A 81 -13.45 -11.22 17.90
CA VAL A 81 -12.47 -10.65 16.96
C VAL A 81 -11.04 -10.77 17.46
N LEU A 82 -10.78 -10.59 18.76
CA LEU A 82 -9.44 -10.80 19.30
C LEU A 82 -8.97 -12.25 19.05
N LEU A 83 -9.86 -13.23 19.26
CA LEU A 83 -9.58 -14.64 18.98
C LEU A 83 -9.42 -14.94 17.48
N ALA A 84 -10.21 -14.28 16.63
CA ALA A 84 -10.12 -14.44 15.17
C ALA A 84 -8.96 -13.66 14.54
N SER A 85 -8.38 -12.68 15.24
CA SER A 85 -7.37 -11.76 14.68
C SER A 85 -6.12 -12.45 14.09
N PRO A 86 -5.56 -13.54 14.68
CA PRO A 86 -4.41 -14.22 14.08
C PRO A 86 -4.79 -14.91 12.76
N ALA A 87 -5.98 -15.50 12.69
CA ALA A 87 -6.48 -16.14 11.47
C ALA A 87 -6.74 -15.11 10.38
N GLN A 88 -7.38 -13.98 10.72
CA GLN A 88 -7.59 -12.86 9.79
C GLN A 88 -6.27 -12.29 9.26
N PHE A 89 -5.28 -12.13 10.15
CA PHE A 89 -3.94 -11.73 9.75
C PHE A 89 -3.31 -12.73 8.77
N GLY A 90 -3.36 -14.02 9.09
CA GLY A 90 -2.83 -15.08 8.25
C GLY A 90 -3.45 -15.11 6.85
N ILE A 91 -4.78 -15.04 6.77
CA ILE A 91 -5.52 -15.00 5.49
C ILE A 91 -5.14 -13.76 4.69
N GLY A 92 -5.17 -12.57 5.31
CA GLY A 92 -4.82 -11.31 4.65
C GLY A 92 -3.38 -11.26 4.17
N PHE A 93 -2.45 -11.80 4.97
CA PHE A 93 -1.03 -11.91 4.64
C PHE A 93 -0.80 -12.83 3.44
N LEU A 94 -1.39 -14.02 3.44
CA LEU A 94 -1.25 -14.99 2.34
C LEU A 94 -1.88 -14.47 1.05
N TRP A 95 -3.11 -13.95 1.12
CA TRP A 95 -3.81 -13.40 -0.05
C TRP A 95 -3.02 -12.26 -0.69
N THR A 96 -2.60 -11.29 0.13
CA THR A 96 -1.84 -10.13 -0.35
C THR A 96 -0.45 -10.55 -0.83
N GLY A 97 0.16 -11.56 -0.21
CA GLY A 97 1.41 -12.17 -0.65
C GLY A 97 1.29 -12.76 -2.06
N VAL A 98 0.25 -13.55 -2.32
CA VAL A 98 -0.03 -14.12 -3.66
C VAL A 98 -0.24 -13.01 -4.69
N VAL A 99 -1.04 -12.00 -4.37
CA VAL A 99 -1.26 -10.86 -5.28
C VAL A 99 0.07 -10.14 -5.57
N ALA A 100 0.87 -9.88 -4.54
CA ALA A 100 2.17 -9.22 -4.68
C ALA A 100 3.18 -10.01 -5.53
N LEU A 101 3.18 -11.34 -5.42
CA LEU A 101 4.03 -12.22 -6.25
C LEU A 101 3.72 -12.10 -7.73
N VAL A 102 2.50 -11.70 -8.10
CA VAL A 102 2.11 -11.50 -9.51
C VAL A 102 2.28 -10.03 -9.93
N THR A 103 1.80 -9.09 -9.10
CA THR A 103 1.76 -7.66 -9.48
C THR A 103 3.12 -6.97 -9.40
N LEU A 104 3.99 -7.32 -8.45
CA LEU A 104 5.29 -6.65 -8.32
C LEU A 104 6.27 -6.99 -9.45
N PRO A 105 6.38 -8.25 -9.94
CA PRO A 105 7.18 -8.55 -11.13
C PRO A 105 6.69 -7.81 -12.38
N LEU A 106 5.37 -7.73 -12.59
CA LEU A 106 4.80 -6.95 -13.68
C LEU A 106 5.16 -5.46 -13.55
N LEU A 107 5.04 -4.92 -12.34
CA LEU A 107 5.43 -3.53 -12.08
C LEU A 107 6.93 -3.31 -12.32
N PHE A 108 7.78 -4.25 -11.94
CA PHE A 108 9.21 -4.20 -12.24
C PHE A 108 9.43 -4.09 -13.74
N VAL A 109 8.85 -4.98 -14.54
CA VAL A 109 8.96 -4.95 -16.01
C VAL A 109 8.51 -3.59 -16.57
N VAL A 110 7.31 -3.12 -16.18
CA VAL A 110 6.78 -1.82 -16.64
C VAL A 110 7.70 -0.66 -16.24
N THR A 111 8.19 -0.63 -15.00
CA THR A 111 9.08 0.44 -14.55
C THR A 111 10.44 0.41 -15.23
N THR A 112 10.94 -0.77 -15.60
CA THR A 112 12.21 -0.90 -16.35
C THR A 112 12.07 -0.50 -17.83
N LEU A 113 10.93 -0.80 -18.46
CA LEU A 113 10.73 -0.54 -19.89
C LEU A 113 10.20 0.88 -20.16
N CYS A 114 9.39 1.42 -19.26
CA CYS A 114 8.59 2.62 -19.54
C CYS A 114 9.02 3.87 -18.76
N VAL A 115 10.03 3.82 -17.88
CA VAL A 115 10.43 4.98 -17.08
C VAL A 115 11.81 5.48 -17.52
N GLU A 116 11.84 6.63 -18.19
CA GLU A 116 13.05 7.25 -18.74
C GLU A 116 14.07 7.68 -17.66
N ARG A 117 13.59 8.08 -16.49
CA ARG A 117 14.42 8.51 -15.36
C ARG A 117 14.10 7.72 -14.12
N HIS A 118 15.13 7.14 -13.53
CA HIS A 118 15.08 6.29 -12.35
C HIS A 118 14.16 6.88 -11.27
N ALA A 119 12.98 6.28 -11.14
CA ALA A 119 11.99 6.69 -10.17
C ALA A 119 12.54 6.45 -8.76
N ALA A 120 12.28 7.41 -7.85
CA ALA A 120 12.65 7.23 -6.46
C ALA A 120 12.00 5.96 -5.89
N ARG A 121 12.76 5.13 -5.16
CA ARG A 121 12.28 3.88 -4.55
C ARG A 121 11.03 4.08 -3.70
N ASP A 122 10.89 5.25 -3.06
CA ASP A 122 9.69 5.62 -2.29
C ASP A 122 8.45 5.78 -3.17
N SER A 123 8.61 6.31 -4.39
CA SER A 123 7.52 6.47 -5.36
C SER A 123 7.14 5.12 -5.97
N ILE A 124 8.13 4.29 -6.33
CA ILE A 124 7.89 2.91 -6.80
C ILE A 124 7.20 2.10 -5.70
N GLY A 125 7.68 2.20 -4.45
CA GLY A 125 7.09 1.50 -3.32
C GLY A 125 5.65 1.91 -3.06
N ARG A 126 5.33 3.22 -3.10
CA ARG A 126 3.95 3.70 -2.97
C ARG A 126 3.07 3.18 -4.08
N LEU A 127 3.52 3.28 -5.33
CA LEU A 127 2.77 2.85 -6.50
C LEU A 127 2.51 1.34 -6.47
N GLY A 128 3.53 0.54 -6.15
CA GLY A 128 3.40 -0.91 -5.99
C GLY A 128 2.48 -1.27 -4.82
N GLY A 129 2.60 -0.58 -3.69
CA GLY A 129 1.71 -0.75 -2.55
C GLY A 129 0.25 -0.44 -2.88
N SER A 130 -0.02 0.66 -3.58
CA SER A 130 -1.39 0.99 -4.03
C SER A 130 -1.92 -0.01 -5.05
N LEU A 131 -1.08 -0.46 -5.99
CA LEU A 131 -1.50 -1.40 -7.03
C LEU A 131 -1.86 -2.75 -6.42
N VAL A 132 -1.00 -3.31 -5.57
CA VAL A 132 -1.28 -4.57 -4.88
C VAL A 132 -2.54 -4.46 -4.03
N ALA A 133 -2.69 -3.37 -3.27
CA ALA A 133 -3.86 -3.16 -2.42
C ALA A 133 -5.15 -3.03 -3.25
N ALA A 134 -5.13 -2.30 -4.36
CA ALA A 134 -6.27 -2.16 -5.25
C ALA A 134 -6.66 -3.52 -5.86
N VAL A 135 -5.70 -4.30 -6.35
CA VAL A 135 -5.97 -5.64 -6.92
C VAL A 135 -6.47 -6.60 -5.84
N ALA A 136 -5.87 -6.59 -4.65
CA ALA A 136 -6.26 -7.46 -3.55
C ALA A 136 -7.67 -7.15 -3.02
N THR A 137 -8.15 -5.90 -3.12
CA THR A 137 -9.47 -5.48 -2.65
C THR A 137 -10.52 -5.37 -3.75
N LEU A 138 -10.12 -5.49 -5.02
CA LEU A 138 -11.01 -5.46 -6.18
C LEU A 138 -12.21 -6.42 -6.06
N PRO A 139 -12.05 -7.69 -5.62
CA PRO A 139 -13.19 -8.61 -5.49
C PRO A 139 -14.24 -8.11 -4.49
N ILE A 140 -13.80 -7.47 -3.40
CA ILE A 140 -14.69 -6.92 -2.36
C ILE A 140 -15.42 -5.70 -2.90
N GLY A 141 -14.71 -4.80 -3.60
CA GLY A 141 -15.31 -3.63 -4.24
C GLY A 141 -16.36 -4.02 -5.28
N LEU A 142 -16.10 -5.06 -6.08
CA LEU A 142 -17.04 -5.62 -7.04
C LEU A 142 -18.26 -6.26 -6.39
N LEU A 143 -18.05 -7.06 -5.34
CA LEU A 143 -19.14 -7.69 -4.59
C LEU A 143 -20.10 -6.62 -4.04
N ILE A 144 -19.55 -5.53 -3.51
CA ILE A 144 -20.36 -4.41 -3.00
C ILE A 144 -21.11 -3.71 -4.13
N ALA A 145 -20.44 -3.43 -5.26
CA ALA A 145 -21.05 -2.74 -6.40
C ALA A 145 -22.17 -3.54 -7.09
N VAL A 146 -22.09 -4.87 -7.07
CA VAL A 146 -23.08 -5.75 -7.74
C VAL A 146 -24.29 -6.03 -6.84
N ASN A 147 -24.11 -6.16 -5.53
CA ASN A 147 -25.19 -6.57 -4.62
C ASN A 147 -26.04 -5.41 -4.06
N PHE A 148 -25.60 -4.17 -4.21
CA PHE A 148 -26.28 -3.01 -3.61
C PHE A 148 -26.56 -1.95 -4.69
N THR A 149 -27.81 -1.90 -5.18
CA THR A 149 -28.26 -1.00 -6.27
C THR A 149 -29.32 0.04 -5.86
N ASN A 150 -29.85 0.01 -4.64
CA ASN A 150 -30.90 0.92 -4.13
C ASN A 150 -30.35 2.12 -3.33
N TRP A 151 -31.15 3.08 -2.86
CA TRP A 151 -30.63 4.24 -2.10
C TRP A 151 -29.92 3.87 -0.77
N ASP A 152 -30.30 2.76 -0.12
CA ASP A 152 -29.54 2.17 1.00
C ASP A 152 -28.15 1.66 0.57
N ALA A 153 -27.94 1.43 -0.74
CA ALA A 153 -26.65 1.11 -1.32
C ALA A 153 -25.67 2.28 -1.32
N LEU A 154 -26.12 3.54 -1.20
CA LEU A 154 -25.19 4.66 -1.19
C LEU A 154 -24.26 4.57 0.03
N ILE A 155 -24.80 4.24 1.21
CA ILE A 155 -24.02 4.07 2.43
C ILE A 155 -23.08 2.87 2.28
N VAL A 156 -23.57 1.74 1.77
CA VAL A 156 -22.76 0.53 1.59
C VAL A 156 -21.66 0.75 0.53
N ALA A 157 -21.94 1.48 -0.54
CA ALA A 157 -20.97 1.86 -1.56
C ALA A 157 -19.91 2.83 -1.01
N VAL A 158 -20.32 3.83 -0.22
CA VAL A 158 -19.38 4.75 0.45
C VAL A 158 -18.48 3.99 1.43
N LEU A 159 -19.04 3.11 2.25
CA LEU A 159 -18.27 2.26 3.17
C LEU A 159 -17.33 1.31 2.42
N GLY A 160 -17.78 0.74 1.30
CA GLY A 160 -16.96 -0.07 0.40
C GLY A 160 -15.77 0.71 -0.15
N GLN A 161 -15.98 1.95 -0.60
CA GLN A 161 -14.88 2.77 -1.09
C GLN A 161 -13.97 3.31 0.00
N LEU A 162 -14.49 3.57 1.20
CA LEU A 162 -13.66 3.85 2.36
C LEU A 162 -12.77 2.64 2.72
N HIS A 163 -13.31 1.42 2.61
CA HIS A 163 -12.56 0.18 2.81
C HIS A 163 -11.40 0.07 1.80
N VAL A 164 -11.67 0.26 0.51
CA VAL A 164 -10.67 0.26 -0.57
C VAL A 164 -9.63 1.39 -0.36
N ALA A 165 -10.08 2.61 -0.04
CA ALA A 165 -9.19 3.73 0.20
C ALA A 165 -8.24 3.47 1.38
N LEU A 166 -8.74 2.87 2.47
CA LEU A 166 -7.93 2.50 3.62
C LEU A 166 -6.89 1.43 3.26
N ALA A 167 -7.28 0.41 2.46
CA ALA A 167 -6.36 -0.62 1.99
C ALA A 167 -5.23 0.00 1.15
N ILE A 168 -5.58 0.87 0.21
CA ILE A 168 -4.64 1.58 -0.66
C ILE A 168 -3.71 2.46 0.19
N ALA A 169 -4.22 3.20 1.17
CA ALA A 169 -3.41 4.01 2.06
C ALA A 169 -2.42 3.15 2.87
N MET A 170 -2.86 2.01 3.42
CA MET A 170 -1.98 1.08 4.13
C MET A 170 -0.90 0.48 3.20
N GLY A 171 -1.28 0.10 1.97
CA GLY A 171 -0.34 -0.36 0.95
C GLY A 171 0.70 0.70 0.60
N GLN A 172 0.29 1.95 0.39
CA GLN A 172 1.19 3.08 0.11
C GLN A 172 2.16 3.36 1.27
N VAL A 173 1.67 3.31 2.51
CA VAL A 173 2.51 3.46 3.72
C VAL A 173 3.52 2.32 3.82
N ALA A 174 3.09 1.07 3.62
CA ALA A 174 3.98 -0.08 3.69
C ALA A 174 5.06 -0.04 2.59
N GLY A 175 4.66 0.31 1.37
CA GLY A 175 5.55 0.41 0.22
C GLY A 175 6.54 1.56 0.30
N SER A 176 6.11 2.75 0.76
CA SER A 176 7.03 3.86 1.04
C SER A 176 8.01 3.51 2.17
N LEU A 177 7.56 2.82 3.22
CA LEU A 177 8.45 2.38 4.29
C LEU A 177 9.49 1.36 3.80
N ALA A 178 9.18 0.53 2.80
CA ALA A 178 10.16 -0.35 2.14
C ALA A 178 11.22 0.48 1.38
N GLY A 179 10.78 1.48 0.60
CA GLY A 179 11.67 2.41 -0.13
C GLY A 179 12.63 3.17 0.78
N VAL A 180 12.12 3.73 1.88
CA VAL A 180 12.93 4.53 2.80
C VAL A 180 13.89 3.66 3.62
N ALA A 181 13.50 2.45 3.99
CA ALA A 181 14.37 1.54 4.74
C ALA A 181 15.64 1.18 3.94
N ASP A 182 15.50 1.02 2.64
CA ASP A 182 16.59 0.68 1.74
C ASP A 182 17.42 1.93 1.34
N LEU A 183 16.76 3.06 1.07
CA LEU A 183 17.45 4.36 0.89
C LEU A 183 18.31 4.75 2.10
N ARG A 184 17.84 4.49 3.32
CA ARG A 184 18.59 4.76 4.56
C ARG A 184 19.71 3.75 4.85
N ARG A 185 19.59 2.50 4.38
CA ARG A 185 20.68 1.51 4.51
C ARG A 185 21.86 1.86 3.60
N ARG A 186 21.58 2.38 2.41
CA ARG A 186 22.62 2.60 1.39
C ARG A 186 23.14 4.05 1.36
N TYR A 187 22.36 5.05 1.75
CA TYR A 187 22.76 6.46 1.64
C TYR A 187 22.49 7.28 2.90
N HIS A 188 23.57 7.76 3.53
CA HIS A 188 23.56 8.73 4.62
C HIS A 188 22.98 10.11 4.21
N GLY A 189 21.69 10.17 3.88
CA GLY A 189 20.91 11.41 3.95
C GLY A 189 20.56 12.13 2.64
N ARG A 190 20.98 11.67 1.45
CA ARG A 190 20.53 12.29 0.19
C ARG A 190 19.25 11.64 -0.33
N HIS A 191 18.11 12.28 -0.08
CA HIS A 191 16.83 11.91 -0.70
C HIS A 191 16.80 12.49 -2.13
N ASN A 192 16.95 11.65 -3.16
CA ASN A 192 16.62 12.08 -4.51
C ASN A 192 15.10 12.11 -4.65
N LYS A 193 14.51 13.29 -4.40
CA LYS A 193 13.13 13.61 -4.77
C LYS A 193 13.06 13.85 -6.28
N SER A 194 13.26 12.82 -7.09
CA SER A 194 12.91 12.91 -8.51
C SER A 194 11.46 12.50 -8.66
N PRO A 195 10.56 13.36 -9.20
CA PRO A 195 9.24 12.91 -9.63
C PRO A 195 9.41 11.83 -10.71
N VAL A 196 8.47 10.90 -10.79
CA VAL A 196 8.42 9.94 -11.89
C VAL A 196 8.06 10.74 -13.15
N GLN A 197 8.94 10.74 -14.13
CA GLN A 197 8.74 11.43 -15.40
C GLN A 197 8.58 10.37 -16.48
N PHE A 198 7.47 10.45 -17.20
CA PHE A 198 7.21 9.66 -18.41
C PHE A 198 7.35 10.60 -19.60
N SER A 199 8.00 10.15 -20.68
CA SER A 199 7.87 10.87 -21.94
C SER A 199 6.51 10.61 -22.59
N ILE A 200 6.13 11.48 -23.52
CA ILE A 200 4.90 11.33 -24.31
C ILE A 200 4.90 9.97 -25.04
N TRP A 201 6.06 9.56 -25.57
CA TRP A 201 6.21 8.26 -26.22
C TRP A 201 6.02 7.09 -25.27
N GLN A 202 6.49 7.20 -24.02
CA GLN A 202 6.27 6.18 -23.00
C GLN A 202 4.80 6.14 -22.56
N LEU A 203 4.15 7.28 -22.43
CA LEU A 203 2.70 7.35 -22.19
C LEU A 203 1.92 6.66 -23.30
N LEU A 204 2.24 6.95 -24.57
CA LEU A 204 1.67 6.27 -25.73
C LEU A 204 2.02 4.77 -25.77
N ALA A 205 3.21 4.38 -25.33
CA ALA A 205 3.60 2.97 -25.26
C ALA A 205 2.86 2.23 -24.14
N VAL A 206 2.47 2.90 -23.05
CA VAL A 206 1.67 2.33 -21.96
C VAL A 206 0.19 2.25 -22.33
N THR A 207 -0.33 3.14 -23.18
CA THR A 207 -1.72 3.03 -23.63
C THR A 207 -1.96 1.79 -24.49
N VAL A 208 -0.97 1.26 -25.20
CA VAL A 208 -1.10 0.03 -26.00
C VAL A 208 -1.40 -1.21 -25.13
N PRO A 209 -0.56 -1.61 -24.13
CA PRO A 209 -0.85 -2.73 -23.26
C PRO A 209 -2.08 -2.47 -22.38
N LEU A 210 -2.35 -1.21 -22.01
CA LEU A 210 -3.58 -0.85 -21.28
C LEU A 210 -4.81 -1.11 -22.16
N SER A 211 -4.78 -0.71 -23.43
CA SER A 211 -5.87 -0.93 -24.38
C SER A 211 -6.05 -2.42 -24.68
N ALA A 212 -4.96 -3.17 -24.82
CA ALA A 212 -5.01 -4.63 -24.98
C ALA A 212 -5.60 -5.33 -23.75
N LEU A 213 -5.23 -4.89 -22.54
CA LEU A 213 -5.80 -5.37 -21.29
C LEU A 213 -7.29 -5.04 -21.19
N LEU A 214 -7.68 -3.81 -21.50
CA LEU A 214 -9.09 -3.40 -21.50
C LEU A 214 -9.90 -4.18 -22.55
N ALA A 215 -9.36 -4.38 -23.75
CA ALA A 215 -9.97 -5.19 -24.79
C ALA A 215 -10.11 -6.66 -24.36
N PHE A 216 -9.09 -7.23 -23.71
CA PHE A 216 -9.17 -8.58 -23.15
C PHE A 216 -10.22 -8.70 -22.04
N LEU A 217 -10.28 -7.73 -21.13
CA LEU A 217 -11.30 -7.67 -20.09
C LEU A 217 -12.71 -7.53 -20.69
N GLN A 218 -12.85 -6.79 -21.79
CA GLN A 218 -14.10 -6.69 -22.53
C GLN A 218 -14.46 -8.01 -23.22
N LEU A 219 -13.50 -8.67 -23.87
CA LEU A 219 -13.70 -9.98 -24.52
C LEU A 219 -14.09 -11.09 -23.55
N THR A 220 -13.73 -10.96 -22.28
CA THR A 220 -14.05 -11.92 -21.21
C THR A 220 -15.29 -11.54 -20.40
N ASP A 221 -16.03 -10.50 -20.82
CA ASP A 221 -17.17 -9.91 -20.10
C ASP A 221 -16.83 -9.48 -18.64
N LEU A 222 -15.55 -9.29 -18.34
CA LEU A 222 -15.07 -8.83 -17.04
C LEU A 222 -15.07 -7.30 -16.93
N LEU A 223 -15.09 -6.58 -18.07
CA LEU A 223 -15.16 -5.12 -18.11
C LEU A 223 -16.61 -4.63 -18.03
N THR A 224 -17.23 -4.79 -16.87
CA THR A 224 -18.55 -4.21 -16.58
C THR A 224 -18.44 -2.72 -16.25
N PRO A 225 -19.51 -1.92 -16.43
CA PRO A 225 -19.53 -0.51 -15.99
C PRO A 225 -19.20 -0.35 -14.50
N THR A 226 -19.64 -1.30 -13.67
CA THR A 226 -19.33 -1.35 -12.23
C THR A 226 -17.86 -1.62 -11.96
N MET A 227 -17.22 -2.54 -12.71
CA MET A 227 -15.78 -2.77 -12.65
C MET A 227 -14.99 -1.52 -13.05
N ALA A 228 -15.38 -0.87 -14.15
CA ALA A 228 -14.73 0.35 -14.62
C ALA A 228 -14.82 1.46 -13.56
N MET A 229 -16.01 1.70 -12.99
CA MET A 229 -16.20 2.66 -11.91
C MET A 229 -15.40 2.32 -10.65
N ALA A 230 -15.31 1.04 -10.28
CA ALA A 230 -14.51 0.61 -9.13
C ALA A 230 -13.02 0.87 -9.36
N LEU A 231 -12.51 0.61 -10.56
CA LEU A 231 -11.12 0.90 -10.94
C LEU A 231 -10.83 2.41 -10.96
N PHE A 232 -11.73 3.22 -11.50
CA PHE A 232 -11.60 4.68 -11.44
C PHE A 232 -11.64 5.20 -10.01
N GLY A 233 -12.55 4.69 -9.19
CA GLY A 233 -12.64 5.00 -7.76
C GLY A 233 -11.35 4.64 -7.03
N ALA A 234 -10.80 3.45 -7.26
CA ALA A 234 -9.55 3.01 -6.67
C ALA A 234 -8.37 3.88 -7.11
N ALA A 235 -8.28 4.26 -8.39
CA ALA A 235 -7.26 5.16 -8.90
C ALA A 235 -7.37 6.55 -8.26
N PHE A 236 -8.59 7.09 -8.15
CA PHE A 236 -8.85 8.36 -7.47
C PHE A 236 -8.47 8.30 -5.99
N CYS A 237 -8.86 7.23 -5.28
CA CYS A 237 -8.45 6.98 -3.91
C CYS A 237 -6.92 6.91 -3.77
N ALA A 238 -6.23 6.23 -4.68
CA ALA A 238 -4.77 6.14 -4.67
C ALA A 238 -4.10 7.52 -4.80
N VAL A 239 -4.65 8.41 -5.64
CA VAL A 239 -4.14 9.78 -5.74
C VAL A 239 -4.46 10.58 -4.48
N LEU A 240 -5.70 10.50 -3.97
CA LEU A 240 -6.12 11.22 -2.77
C LEU A 240 -5.37 10.79 -1.50
N THR A 241 -5.08 9.50 -1.34
CA THR A 241 -4.34 8.99 -0.18
C THR A 241 -2.84 9.24 -0.26
N TRP A 242 -2.35 9.76 -1.39
CA TRP A 242 -0.92 9.97 -1.62
C TRP A 242 -0.32 11.06 -0.70
N PRO A 243 -0.87 12.29 -0.61
CA PRO A 243 -0.36 13.29 0.32
C PRO A 243 -0.38 12.83 1.80
N PRO A 244 -1.50 12.30 2.35
CA PRO A 244 -1.53 11.92 3.76
C PRO A 244 -0.64 10.72 4.08
N SER A 245 -0.57 9.71 3.21
CA SER A 245 0.35 8.56 3.42
C SER A 245 1.81 9.00 3.43
N THR A 246 2.18 9.91 2.53
CA THR A 246 3.53 10.48 2.45
C THR A 246 3.86 11.32 3.68
N TRP A 247 2.92 12.16 4.13
CA TRP A 247 3.08 12.94 5.36
C TRP A 247 3.27 12.04 6.57
N LEU A 248 2.44 11.01 6.73
CA LEU A 248 2.48 10.06 7.85
C LEU A 248 3.85 9.38 7.93
N VAL A 249 4.35 8.90 6.79
CA VAL A 249 5.63 8.19 6.71
C VAL A 249 6.78 9.12 7.05
N ASN A 250 6.82 10.33 6.48
CA ASN A 250 7.84 11.33 6.79
C ASN A 250 7.82 11.72 8.27
N HIS A 251 6.63 11.97 8.83
CA HIS A 251 6.46 12.34 10.24
C HIS A 251 6.94 11.23 11.18
N TRP A 252 6.57 9.98 10.90
CA TRP A 252 7.04 8.83 11.67
C TRP A 252 8.56 8.67 11.61
N LEU A 253 9.13 8.84 10.41
CA LEU A 253 10.57 8.77 10.18
C LEU A 253 11.33 9.87 10.91
N ASP A 254 10.81 11.08 10.93
CA ASP A 254 11.40 12.23 11.64
C ASP A 254 11.35 12.02 13.16
N ARG A 255 10.21 11.58 13.69
CA ARG A 255 10.09 11.22 15.12
C ARG A 255 11.11 10.15 15.52
N ARG A 256 11.26 9.10 14.71
CA ARG A 256 12.21 8.01 14.97
C ARG A 256 13.67 8.50 14.93
N LEU A 257 14.00 9.41 14.01
CA LEU A 257 15.32 10.01 13.93
C LEU A 257 15.63 10.89 15.15
N ARG A 258 14.68 11.72 15.59
CA ARG A 258 14.84 12.55 16.78
C ARG A 258 15.14 11.71 18.02
N ARG A 259 14.39 10.61 18.22
CA ARG A 259 14.63 9.67 19.34
C ARG A 259 16.03 9.05 19.29
N ARG A 260 16.49 8.62 18.11
CA ARG A 260 17.84 8.04 17.96
C ARG A 260 18.96 9.06 18.19
N ARG A 261 18.76 10.31 17.74
CA ARG A 261 19.73 11.39 18.00
C ARG A 261 19.81 11.72 19.48
N ALA A 262 18.67 11.81 20.16
CA ALA A 262 18.62 12.01 21.61
C ALA A 262 19.35 10.89 22.38
N ALA A 263 19.10 9.62 22.01
CA ALA A 263 19.79 8.48 22.63
C ALA A 263 21.32 8.54 22.43
N ARG A 264 21.79 8.85 21.22
CA ARG A 264 23.23 8.98 20.93
C ARG A 264 23.89 10.17 21.62
N LEU A 265 23.15 11.23 21.88
CA LEU A 265 23.65 12.37 22.64
C LEU A 265 23.76 12.02 24.12
N ALA A 266 22.79 11.28 24.67
CA ALA A 266 22.84 10.77 26.04
C ALA A 266 24.03 9.82 26.26
N GLU A 267 24.30 8.92 25.32
CA GLU A 267 25.47 8.00 25.35
C GLU A 267 26.82 8.72 25.25
N ARG A 268 26.87 9.96 24.73
CA ARG A 268 28.12 10.75 24.62
C ARG A 268 28.35 11.68 25.81
N SER A 269 27.33 11.90 26.62
CA SER A 269 27.40 12.72 27.84
C SER A 269 27.71 11.91 29.10
N THR A 270 27.73 10.58 29.00
CA THR A 270 28.15 9.62 30.03
C THR A 270 29.57 9.14 29.76
#